data_AF-A0A3S9FJ52-F1
#
_entry.id   AF-A0A3S9FJ52-F1
#
_cell.length_a   1.000
_cell.length_b   1.000
_cell.length_c   1.000
_cell.angle_alpha   90.00
_cell.angle_beta   90.00
_cell.angle_gamma   90.00
#
_symmetry.space_group_name_H-M   'P 1'
#
loop_
_entity.id
_entity.type
_entity.pdbx_description
1 polymer ?
#
loop_
_entity_poly.entity_id
_entity_poly.type
_entity_poly.pdbx_seq_one_letter_code
_entity_poly.pdbx_strand_id
1 'polypeptide(L)'
;MALDAWVAGAAPLNYTSLTLQSVGRKLTDAETQIQSAESSKVPDRAGLITAINRLAMAVANAEAGLQDDTPAKVQRAQRDLRNAIAALAAAYAKFFSPHP
;
A
#
# COMPACT_ATOMS: atom_id res chain seq x y z
N MET A 1 12.19 6.16 -5.04
CA MET A 1 12.73 5.50 -3.82
C MET A 1 12.96 4.02 -4.09
N ALA A 2 13.56 3.27 -3.16
CA ALA A 2 13.84 1.83 -3.32
C ALA A 2 12.58 0.98 -3.60
N LEU A 3 11.43 1.39 -3.05
CA LEU A 3 10.14 0.78 -3.35
C LEU A 3 9.76 0.97 -4.83
N ASP A 4 9.89 2.17 -5.39
CA ASP A 4 9.58 2.46 -6.80
C ASP A 4 10.48 1.65 -7.74
N ALA A 5 11.77 1.54 -7.41
CA ALA A 5 12.73 0.75 -8.17
C ALA A 5 12.41 -0.76 -8.11
N TRP A 6 12.00 -1.27 -6.94
CA TRP A 6 11.58 -2.65 -6.83
C TRP A 6 10.26 -2.92 -7.54
N VAL A 7 9.28 -2.03 -7.41
CA VAL A 7 8.03 -2.10 -8.16
C VAL A 7 8.31 -2.12 -9.65
N ALA A 8 9.31 -1.38 -10.14
CA ALA A 8 9.76 -1.40 -11.54
C ALA A 8 10.55 -2.66 -11.94
N GLY A 9 10.81 -3.59 -11.02
CA GLY A 9 11.54 -4.83 -11.27
C GLY A 9 13.07 -4.69 -11.23
N ALA A 10 13.60 -3.59 -10.68
CA ALA A 10 15.00 -3.20 -10.84
C ALA A 10 15.89 -3.31 -9.57
N ALA A 11 15.37 -3.78 -8.43
CA ALA A 11 16.08 -3.72 -7.14
C ALA A 11 16.49 -5.10 -6.55
N PRO A 12 17.60 -5.19 -5.77
CA PRO A 12 18.01 -6.41 -5.06
C PRO A 12 17.07 -6.78 -3.90
N LEU A 13 16.72 -8.07 -3.81
CA LEU A 13 15.66 -8.64 -2.95
C LEU A 13 15.74 -8.26 -1.45
N ASN A 14 16.95 -8.21 -0.87
CA ASN A 14 17.14 -8.06 0.58
C ASN A 14 16.85 -6.64 1.12
N TYR A 15 17.26 -5.60 0.40
CA TYR A 15 17.01 -4.21 0.84
C TYR A 15 15.52 -3.84 0.71
N THR A 16 14.84 -4.45 -0.25
CA THR A 16 13.41 -4.27 -0.47
C THR A 16 12.58 -4.87 0.66
N SER A 17 12.95 -6.02 1.22
CA SER A 17 12.17 -6.69 2.27
C SER A 17 11.99 -5.80 3.52
N LEU A 18 13.09 -5.23 4.05
CA LEU A 18 13.03 -4.30 5.20
C LEU A 18 12.22 -3.03 4.88
N THR A 19 12.32 -2.55 3.64
CA THR A 19 11.54 -1.38 3.19
C THR A 19 10.05 -1.69 3.16
N LEU A 20 9.66 -2.84 2.63
CA LEU A 20 8.28 -3.30 2.58
C LEU A 20 7.72 -3.48 3.99
N GLN A 21 8.46 -4.10 4.90
CA GLN A 21 8.04 -4.28 6.28
C GLN A 21 7.80 -2.93 6.99
N SER A 22 8.70 -1.96 6.80
CA SER A 22 8.53 -0.60 7.33
C SER A 22 7.31 0.13 6.75
N VAL A 23 7.08 0.00 5.45
CA VAL A 23 5.90 0.57 4.76
C VAL A 23 4.62 -0.08 5.28
N GLY A 24 4.57 -1.40 5.41
CA GLY A 24 3.42 -2.13 5.96
C GLY A 24 3.04 -1.61 7.35
N ARG A 25 4.02 -1.45 8.25
CA ARG A 25 3.79 -0.93 9.59
C ARG A 25 3.22 0.51 9.58
N LYS A 26 3.79 1.40 8.75
CA LYS A 26 3.27 2.77 8.59
C LYS A 26 1.83 2.81 8.07
N LEU A 27 1.45 1.87 7.20
CA LEU A 27 0.08 1.78 6.68
C LEU A 27 -0.91 1.32 7.76
N THR A 28 -0.54 0.35 8.59
CA THR A 28 -1.35 -0.08 9.74
C THR A 28 -1.51 1.04 10.78
N ASP A 29 -0.44 1.80 11.04
CA ASP A 29 -0.49 2.95 11.94
C ASP A 29 -1.43 4.05 11.38
N ALA A 30 -1.32 4.34 10.08
CA ALA A 30 -2.18 5.31 9.41
C ALA A 30 -3.66 4.87 9.41
N GLU A 31 -3.93 3.58 9.19
CA GLU A 31 -5.28 3.04 9.30
C GLU A 31 -5.84 3.24 10.71
N THR A 32 -5.09 2.86 11.73
CA THR A 32 -5.48 3.02 13.14
C THR A 32 -5.77 4.49 13.45
N GLN A 33 -4.91 5.40 13.01
CA GLN A 33 -5.08 6.83 13.23
C GLN A 33 -6.33 7.39 12.53
N ILE A 34 -6.59 6.95 11.29
CA ILE A 34 -7.82 7.31 10.57
C ILE A 34 -9.05 6.75 11.28
N GLN A 35 -8.99 5.50 11.76
CA GLN A 35 -10.07 4.82 12.49
C GLN A 35 -10.38 5.47 13.85
N SER A 36 -9.37 5.94 14.57
CA SER A 36 -9.52 6.63 15.86
C SER A 36 -9.94 8.09 15.74
N ALA A 37 -9.71 8.72 14.58
CA ALA A 37 -10.22 10.07 14.33
C ALA A 37 -11.76 10.01 14.29
N GLU A 38 -12.41 10.56 15.32
CA GLU A 38 -13.86 10.80 15.34
C GLU A 38 -14.20 11.82 14.27
N SER A 39 -14.52 11.33 13.07
CA SER A 39 -15.10 12.18 12.04
C SER A 39 -16.20 11.42 11.32
N SER A 40 -17.37 11.45 11.95
CA SER A 40 -18.67 11.03 11.43
C SER A 40 -19.13 11.85 10.21
N LYS A 41 -18.32 12.81 9.73
CA LYS A 41 -18.68 13.77 8.70
C LYS A 41 -17.87 13.69 7.41
N VAL A 42 -16.91 12.75 7.27
CA VAL A 42 -16.12 12.70 6.03
C VAL A 42 -16.70 11.71 5.04
N PRO A 43 -17.35 12.17 3.95
CA PRO A 43 -17.66 11.29 2.83
C PRO A 43 -16.36 10.63 2.34
N ASP A 44 -16.42 9.35 1.98
CA ASP A 44 -15.29 8.54 1.48
C ASP A 44 -14.20 8.09 2.48
N ARG A 45 -14.36 8.27 3.80
CA ARG A 45 -13.46 7.65 4.81
C ARG A 45 -13.35 6.12 4.66
N ALA A 46 -14.48 5.45 4.39
CA ALA A 46 -14.51 4.01 4.16
C ALA A 46 -13.71 3.59 2.91
N GLY A 47 -13.73 4.44 1.87
CA GLY A 47 -12.95 4.25 0.64
C GLY A 47 -11.45 4.36 0.89
N LEU A 48 -11.04 5.35 1.69
CA LEU A 48 -9.64 5.53 2.09
C LEU A 48 -9.12 4.35 2.94
N ILE A 49 -9.89 3.91 3.95
CA ILE A 49 -9.54 2.74 4.78
C ILE A 49 -9.42 1.47 3.92
N THR A 50 -10.34 1.28 2.96
CA THR A 50 -10.29 0.13 2.04
C THR A 50 -9.04 0.17 1.17
N ALA A 51 -8.66 1.34 0.67
CA ALA A 51 -7.45 1.50 -0.15
C ALA A 51 -6.17 1.24 0.66
N ILE A 52 -6.10 1.72 1.91
CA ILE A 52 -4.97 1.46 2.82
C ILE A 52 -4.85 -0.04 3.11
N ASN A 53 -5.95 -0.72 3.42
CA ASN A 53 -5.97 -2.16 3.65
C ASN A 53 -5.49 -2.97 2.43
N ARG A 54 -5.95 -2.59 1.23
CA ARG A 54 -5.48 -3.22 -0.02
C ARG A 54 -3.99 -3.04 -0.22
N LEU A 55 -3.44 -1.86 0.10
CA LEU A 55 -2.01 -1.62 0.01
C LEU A 55 -1.23 -2.42 1.05
N ALA A 56 -1.71 -2.50 2.28
CA ALA A 56 -1.09 -3.33 3.33
C ALA A 56 -1.03 -4.82 2.95
N MET A 57 -2.14 -5.37 2.41
CA MET A 57 -2.14 -6.75 1.91
C MET A 57 -1.18 -6.95 0.73
N ALA A 58 -1.10 -6.00 -0.20
CA ALA A 58 -0.18 -6.08 -1.33
C ALA A 58 1.30 -6.05 -0.88
N VAL A 59 1.61 -5.26 0.16
CA VAL A 59 2.94 -5.25 0.82
C VAL A 59 3.24 -6.61 1.48
N ALA A 60 2.29 -7.19 2.21
CA ALA A 60 2.49 -8.49 2.85
C ALA A 60 2.70 -9.62 1.83
N ASN A 61 1.94 -9.61 0.73
CA ASN A 61 2.12 -10.56 -0.37
C ASN A 61 3.47 -10.37 -1.10
N ALA A 62 3.96 -9.13 -1.18
CA ALA A 62 5.29 -8.83 -1.69
C ALA A 62 6.39 -9.40 -0.80
N GLU A 63 6.29 -9.21 0.51
CA GLU A 63 7.23 -9.77 1.48
C GLU A 63 7.26 -11.30 1.41
N ALA A 64 6.10 -11.96 1.39
CA ALA A 64 6.00 -13.41 1.25
C ALA A 64 6.58 -13.90 -0.09
N GLY A 65 6.29 -13.20 -1.20
CA GLY A 65 6.83 -13.54 -2.51
C GLY A 65 8.35 -13.43 -2.60
N LEU A 66 8.94 -12.48 -1.86
CA LEU A 66 10.40 -12.33 -1.72
C LEU A 66 11.02 -13.44 -0.87
N GLN A 67 10.35 -13.81 0.24
CA GLN A 67 10.81 -14.91 1.12
C GLN A 67 10.77 -16.27 0.41
N ASP A 68 9.76 -16.49 -0.44
CA ASP A 68 9.60 -17.72 -1.21
C ASP A 68 10.53 -17.83 -2.44
N ASP A 69 11.36 -16.81 -2.70
CA ASP A 69 12.26 -16.66 -3.86
C ASP A 69 11.61 -17.09 -5.20
N THR A 70 10.32 -16.81 -5.36
CA THR A 70 9.54 -17.28 -6.51
C THR A 70 9.28 -16.11 -7.46
N PRO A 71 9.90 -16.06 -8.66
CA PRO A 71 9.81 -14.92 -9.56
C PRO A 71 8.37 -14.56 -9.97
N ALA A 72 7.51 -15.58 -10.16
CA ALA A 72 6.10 -15.38 -10.50
C ALA A 72 5.31 -14.70 -9.35
N LYS A 73 5.61 -15.03 -8.09
CA LYS A 73 5.00 -14.39 -6.92
C LYS A 73 5.48 -12.95 -6.77
N VAL A 74 6.78 -12.71 -6.97
CA VAL A 74 7.37 -11.36 -6.95
C VAL A 74 6.75 -10.45 -8.02
N GLN A 75 6.64 -10.92 -9.26
CA GLN A 75 6.01 -10.14 -10.33
C GLN A 75 4.53 -9.86 -10.08
N ARG A 76 3.80 -10.83 -9.52
CA ARG A 76 2.40 -10.63 -9.12
C ARG A 76 2.30 -9.57 -8.03
N ALA A 77 3.13 -9.66 -7.00
CA ALA A 77 3.13 -8.72 -5.91
C ALA A 77 3.53 -7.30 -6.36
N GLN A 78 4.47 -7.16 -7.29
CA GLN A 78 4.80 -5.86 -7.89
C GLN A 78 3.59 -5.23 -8.60
N ARG A 79 2.82 -6.01 -9.35
CA ARG A 79 1.58 -5.53 -10.00
C ARG A 79 0.52 -5.15 -8.98
N ASP A 80 0.30 -6.00 -7.98
CA ASP A 80 -0.69 -5.77 -6.93
C ASP A 80 -0.36 -4.50 -6.14
N LEU A 81 0.93 -4.28 -5.82
CA LEU A 81 1.38 -3.06 -5.14
C LEU A 81 1.15 -1.82 -6.00
N ARG A 82 1.47 -1.89 -7.30
CA ARG A 82 1.27 -0.78 -8.25
C ARG A 82 -0.22 -0.39 -8.35
N ASN A 83 -1.10 -1.39 -8.42
CA ASN A 83 -2.55 -1.19 -8.43
C ASN A 83 -3.07 -0.60 -7.12
N ALA A 84 -2.57 -1.07 -5.98
CA ALA A 84 -2.98 -0.58 -4.67
C ALA A 84 -2.53 0.88 -4.44
N ILE A 85 -1.32 1.25 -4.88
CA ILE A 85 -0.84 2.64 -4.85
C ILE A 85 -1.75 3.55 -5.68
N ALA A 86 -2.11 3.13 -6.90
CA ALA A 86 -3.01 3.89 -7.76
C ALA A 86 -4.42 4.05 -7.13
N ALA A 87 -4.93 2.99 -6.49
CA ALA A 87 -6.21 3.03 -5.78
C ALA A 87 -6.17 3.98 -4.58
N LEU A 88 -5.06 3.99 -3.82
CA LEU A 88 -4.87 4.91 -2.70
C LEU A 88 -4.81 6.36 -3.18
N ALA A 89 -4.07 6.64 -4.25
CA ALA A 89 -4.00 7.98 -4.83
C ALA A 89 -5.38 8.47 -5.29
N ALA A 90 -6.19 7.60 -5.92
CA ALA A 90 -7.55 7.92 -6.33
C ALA A 90 -8.49 8.16 -5.12
N ALA A 91 -8.40 7.34 -4.07
CA ALA A 91 -9.18 7.51 -2.86
C ALA A 91 -8.81 8.81 -2.12
N TYR A 92 -7.52 9.12 -2.05
CA TYR A 92 -7.01 10.37 -1.47
C TYR A 92 -7.49 11.59 -2.27
N ALA A 93 -7.39 11.55 -3.59
CA ALA A 93 -7.89 12.63 -4.46
C ALA A 93 -9.38 12.90 -4.23
N LYS A 94 -10.21 11.84 -4.10
CA LYS A 94 -11.65 11.99 -3.80
C LYS A 94 -11.90 12.59 -2.41
N PHE A 95 -11.17 12.13 -1.40
CA PHE A 95 -11.28 12.62 -0.03
C PHE A 95 -10.99 14.13 0.10
N PHE A 96 -10.03 14.63 -0.67
CA PHE A 96 -9.64 16.05 -0.68
C PHE A 96 -10.25 16.86 -1.84
N SER A 97 -11.08 16.27 -2.68
CA SER A 97 -11.78 17.01 -3.73
C SER A 97 -12.81 17.94 -3.09
N PRO A 98 -12.80 19.24 -3.41
CA PRO A 98 -13.82 20.16 -2.91
C PRO A 98 -15.20 19.67 -3.38
N HIS A 99 -16.09 19.39 -2.44
CA HIS A 99 -17.49 19.13 -2.75
C HIS A 99 -18.13 20.44 -3.25
N PRO A 100 -18.91 20.41 -4.35
CA PRO A 100 -19.68 21.57 -4.80
C PRO A 100 -20.76 21.98 -3.79
#